data_AF-A0AAN1KEG9-F1
#
_entry.id   AF-A0AAN1KEG9-F1
#
_cell.length_a   1.000
_cell.length_b   1.000
_cell.length_c   1.000
_cell.angle_alpha   90.00
_cell.angle_beta   90.00
_cell.angle_gamma   90.00
#
_symmetry.space_group_name_H-M   'P 1'
#
loop_
_entity.id
_entity.type
_entity.pdbx_description
1 polymer ?
#
loop_
_entity_poly.entity_id
_entity_poly.type
_entity_poly.pdbx_seq_one_letter_code
_entity_poly.pdbx_strand_id
1 'polypeptide(L)'
;MTVQTEYQQAYKKRLAAIEADPQFTVLSSMNQPQDPAQKKVSQYIVFTDFKSDEQKQKTNSIYVYTPFENVDKYGHSKADYQAQLLFETNRWDNVMHITVLETLGSESRLAFYDFENLGLAQLALKAFLNLAMKADIGLVDGTISSFDKVNLAKLRHIFTKFGFNMKMTDPKTGIGKISRSMQS
;
A
#
# COMPACT_ATOMS: atom_id res chain seq x y z
N MET A 1 13.48 24.79 -9.62
CA MET A 1 12.15 24.68 -10.26
C MET A 1 12.01 23.46 -11.19
N THR A 2 13.10 22.79 -11.59
CA THR A 2 13.07 21.64 -12.53
C THR A 2 12.43 20.36 -11.95
N VAL A 3 12.81 19.98 -10.72
CA VAL A 3 12.36 18.72 -10.09
C VAL A 3 10.83 18.65 -9.89
N GLN A 4 10.20 19.76 -9.51
CA GLN A 4 8.75 19.79 -9.28
C GLN A 4 7.97 19.62 -10.59
N THR A 5 8.49 20.17 -11.69
CA THR A 5 7.92 19.99 -13.03
C THR A 5 8.11 18.55 -13.50
N GLU A 6 9.27 17.95 -13.27
CA GLU A 6 9.55 16.54 -13.59
C GLU A 6 8.61 15.60 -12.82
N TYR A 7 8.43 15.80 -11.51
CA TYR A 7 7.52 14.98 -10.72
C TYR A 7 6.07 15.10 -11.18
N GLN A 8 5.64 16.31 -11.55
CA GLN A 8 4.29 16.52 -12.09
C GLN A 8 4.09 15.82 -13.44
N GLN A 9 5.11 15.83 -14.31
CA GLN A 9 5.06 15.11 -15.59
C GLN A 9 5.04 13.60 -15.38
N ALA A 10 5.92 13.06 -14.53
CA ALA A 10 5.97 11.64 -14.20
C ALA A 10 4.64 11.16 -13.59
N TYR A 11 4.08 11.93 -12.67
CA TYR A 11 2.75 11.67 -12.10
C TYR A 11 1.67 11.57 -13.18
N LYS A 12 1.56 12.60 -14.04
CA LYS A 12 0.53 12.64 -15.09
C LYS A 12 0.67 11.47 -16.07
N LYS A 13 1.91 11.18 -16.48
CA LYS A 13 2.22 10.06 -17.37
C LYS A 13 1.82 8.73 -16.74
N ARG A 14 2.15 8.51 -15.46
CA ARG A 14 1.79 7.27 -14.77
C ARG A 14 0.29 7.13 -14.56
N LEU A 15 -0.39 8.20 -14.17
CA LEU A 15 -1.85 8.20 -14.01
C LEU A 15 -2.54 7.84 -15.33
N ALA A 16 -2.17 8.50 -16.42
CA ALA A 16 -2.74 8.22 -17.74
C ALA A 16 -2.48 6.79 -18.20
N ALA A 17 -1.30 6.23 -17.92
CA ALA A 17 -0.99 4.84 -18.25
C ALA A 17 -1.86 3.85 -17.45
N ILE A 18 -2.10 4.10 -16.16
CA ILE A 18 -2.97 3.27 -15.31
C ILE A 18 -4.42 3.37 -15.78
N GLU A 19 -4.90 4.56 -16.11
CA GLU A 19 -6.28 4.79 -16.57
C GLU A 19 -6.54 4.18 -17.96
N ALA A 20 -5.51 4.10 -18.81
CA ALA A 20 -5.61 3.46 -20.12
C ALA A 20 -5.59 1.93 -20.08
N ASP A 21 -5.15 1.33 -18.97
CA ASP A 21 -5.07 -0.12 -18.81
C ASP A 21 -6.33 -0.67 -18.10
N PRO A 22 -7.17 -1.47 -18.80
CA PRO A 22 -8.40 -2.00 -18.21
C PRO A 22 -8.16 -2.97 -17.05
N GLN A 23 -6.95 -3.51 -16.89
CA GLN A 23 -6.61 -4.37 -15.75
C GLN A 23 -6.59 -3.59 -14.44
N PHE A 24 -6.30 -2.30 -14.47
CA PHE A 24 -6.16 -1.50 -13.27
C PHE A 24 -7.39 -0.64 -12.97
N THR A 25 -7.47 -0.17 -11.74
CA THR A 25 -8.47 0.78 -11.27
C THR A 25 -7.82 1.70 -10.24
N VAL A 26 -7.94 3.01 -10.46
CA VAL A 26 -7.46 4.02 -9.51
C VAL A 26 -8.43 4.06 -8.32
N LEU A 27 -7.89 3.89 -7.12
CA LEU A 27 -8.67 3.91 -5.87
C LEU A 27 -8.61 5.28 -5.17
N SER A 28 -7.47 5.95 -5.26
CA SER A 28 -7.26 7.29 -4.71
C SER A 28 -6.03 7.92 -5.36
N SER A 29 -6.00 9.24 -5.46
CA SER A 29 -4.82 9.96 -5.93
C SER A 29 -4.74 11.34 -5.29
N MET A 30 -3.53 11.87 -5.21
CA MET A 30 -3.27 13.24 -4.77
C MET A 30 -2.15 13.80 -5.65
N ASN A 31 -2.39 15.00 -6.18
CA ASN A 31 -1.42 15.69 -7.04
C ASN A 31 -1.09 17.06 -6.48
N GLN A 32 -0.59 17.11 -5.25
CA GLN A 32 -0.08 18.34 -4.66
C GLN A 32 1.45 18.35 -4.72
N PRO A 33 2.08 19.51 -4.94
CA PRO A 33 3.52 19.62 -4.86
C PRO A 33 4.07 19.03 -3.56
N GLN A 34 5.19 18.32 -3.66
CA GLN A 34 5.86 17.80 -2.49
C GLN A 34 6.52 18.97 -1.77
N ASP A 35 6.08 19.26 -0.56
CA ASP A 35 6.77 20.20 0.30
C ASP A 35 7.95 19.47 0.97
N PRO A 36 9.21 19.85 0.69
CA PRO A 36 10.38 19.21 1.29
C PRO A 36 10.43 19.37 2.82
N ALA A 37 9.78 20.41 3.35
CA ALA A 37 9.66 20.63 4.79
C ALA A 37 8.61 19.71 5.45
N GLN A 38 7.68 19.15 4.66
CA GLN A 38 6.69 18.19 5.15
C GLN A 38 7.20 16.76 5.02
N LYS A 39 7.23 16.02 6.13
CA LYS A 39 7.57 14.58 6.16
C LYS A 39 6.44 13.67 5.63
N LYS A 40 5.59 14.17 4.73
CA LYS A 40 4.40 13.48 4.23
C LYS A 40 4.37 13.52 2.71
N VAL A 41 4.17 12.36 2.08
CA VAL A 41 3.95 12.25 0.63
C VAL A 41 2.63 12.92 0.25
N SER A 42 2.69 13.95 -0.59
CA SER A 42 1.52 14.71 -1.09
C SER A 42 1.27 14.54 -2.59
N GLN A 43 2.10 13.74 -3.26
CA GLN A 43 1.91 13.36 -4.66
C GLN A 43 1.93 11.84 -4.80
N TYR A 44 0.77 11.21 -5.01
CA TYR A 44 0.67 9.75 -5.08
C TYR A 44 -0.54 9.26 -5.91
N ILE A 45 -0.45 8.02 -6.38
CA ILE A 45 -1.54 7.28 -7.02
C ILE A 45 -1.66 5.93 -6.32
N VAL A 46 -2.84 5.61 -5.81
CA VAL A 46 -3.19 4.29 -5.27
C VAL A 46 -4.11 3.59 -6.27
N PHE A 47 -3.74 2.39 -6.70
CA PHE A 47 -4.47 1.64 -7.72
C PHE A 47 -4.45 0.15 -7.43
N THR A 48 -5.33 -0.61 -8.08
CA THR A 48 -5.47 -2.06 -7.87
C THR A 48 -5.77 -2.80 -9.16
N ASP A 49 -5.37 -4.07 -9.21
CA ASP A 49 -5.80 -5.04 -10.23
C ASP A 49 -7.05 -5.83 -9.80
N PHE A 50 -7.60 -5.54 -8.61
CA PHE A 50 -8.81 -6.17 -8.12
C PHE A 50 -9.99 -5.83 -9.02
N LYS A 51 -10.69 -6.88 -9.45
CA LYS A 51 -11.97 -6.80 -10.13
C LYS A 51 -12.96 -7.56 -9.29
N SER A 52 -14.12 -6.96 -9.05
CA SER A 52 -15.23 -7.65 -8.41
C SER A 52 -15.82 -8.63 -9.43
N ASP A 53 -15.30 -9.85 -9.44
CA ASP A 53 -15.83 -10.97 -10.21
C ASP A 53 -16.27 -12.10 -9.27
N GLU A 54 -16.93 -13.12 -9.84
CA GLU A 54 -17.43 -14.28 -9.10
C GLU A 54 -16.34 -15.34 -8.84
N GLN A 55 -15.07 -15.03 -9.09
CA GLN A 55 -14.01 -16.01 -8.86
C GLN A 55 -13.90 -16.32 -7.37
N LYS A 56 -13.82 -17.62 -7.07
CA LYS A 56 -13.81 -18.14 -5.70
C LYS A 56 -12.62 -17.63 -4.89
N GLN A 57 -11.43 -17.69 -5.48
CA GLN A 57 -10.17 -17.25 -4.91
C GLN A 57 -9.36 -16.53 -5.96
N LYS A 58 -8.89 -15.33 -5.61
CA LYS A 58 -8.07 -14.51 -6.48
C LYS A 58 -7.05 -13.76 -5.66
N THR A 59 -5.81 -13.77 -6.14
CA THR A 59 -4.74 -12.95 -5.60
C THR A 59 -4.75 -11.61 -6.34
N ASN A 60 -4.79 -10.53 -5.58
CA ASN A 60 -4.82 -9.17 -6.09
C ASN A 60 -3.91 -8.27 -5.27
N SER A 61 -3.64 -7.08 -5.79
CA SER A 61 -2.75 -6.12 -5.16
C SER A 61 -3.35 -4.73 -5.08
N ILE A 62 -3.02 -4.02 -4.01
CA ILE A 62 -3.02 -2.56 -3.98
C ILE A 62 -1.59 -2.08 -4.22
N TYR A 63 -1.43 -1.19 -5.18
CA TYR A 63 -0.16 -0.55 -5.51
C TYR A 63 -0.21 0.93 -5.13
N VAL A 64 0.92 1.46 -4.64
CA VAL A 64 1.09 2.88 -4.37
C VAL A 64 2.28 3.40 -5.15
N TYR A 65 2.01 4.33 -6.05
CA TYR A 65 3.02 5.06 -6.81
C TYR A 65 3.17 6.48 -6.26
N THR A 66 4.40 6.98 -6.20
CA THR A 66 4.73 8.39 -6.01
C THR A 66 5.91 8.75 -6.93
N PRO A 67 5.95 9.93 -7.54
CA PRO A 67 7.14 10.40 -8.26
C PRO A 67 8.26 10.85 -7.31
N PHE A 68 7.95 11.15 -6.04
CA PHE A 68 8.92 11.64 -5.08
C PHE A 68 10.03 10.59 -4.87
N GLU A 69 11.29 10.99 -5.10
CA GLU A 69 12.48 10.12 -5.03
C GLU A 69 12.48 8.90 -5.99
N ASN A 70 11.42 8.74 -6.77
CA ASN A 70 11.21 7.67 -7.74
C ASN A 70 11.44 8.14 -9.19
N VAL A 71 11.89 9.37 -9.42
CA VAL A 71 12.22 9.86 -10.76
C VAL A 71 13.74 9.93 -10.92
N ASP A 72 14.25 9.46 -12.05
CA ASP A 72 15.68 9.53 -12.40
C ASP A 72 16.06 10.90 -12.98
N LYS A 73 17.35 11.09 -13.28
CA LYS A 73 17.87 12.35 -13.87
C LYS A 73 17.32 12.69 -15.26
N TYR A 74 16.57 11.78 -15.89
CA TYR A 74 15.96 11.95 -17.20
C TYR A 74 14.44 12.16 -17.12
N GLY A 75 13.86 12.21 -15.92
CA GLY A 75 12.42 12.38 -15.73
C GLY A 75 11.62 11.07 -15.83
N HIS A 76 12.27 9.91 -15.79
CA HIS A 76 11.62 8.60 -15.85
C HIS A 76 11.40 8.01 -14.45
N SER A 77 10.27 7.33 -14.26
CA SER A 77 10.03 6.54 -13.04
C SER A 77 11.06 5.39 -12.96
N LYS A 78 11.74 5.28 -11.82
CA LYS A 78 12.66 4.17 -11.50
C LYS A 78 11.89 2.87 -11.26
N ALA A 79 10.73 2.97 -10.62
CA ALA A 79 9.81 1.87 -10.38
C ALA A 79 8.36 2.28 -10.63
N ASP A 80 7.56 1.30 -11.03
CA ASP A 80 6.14 1.46 -11.36
C ASP A 80 5.24 1.66 -10.13
N TYR A 81 5.72 1.26 -8.96
CA TYR A 81 5.13 1.48 -7.64
C TYR A 81 6.23 1.38 -6.57
N GLN A 82 5.97 1.95 -5.40
CA GLN A 82 6.91 2.02 -4.27
C GLN A 82 6.39 1.25 -3.06
N ALA A 83 5.09 0.94 -3.01
CA ALA A 83 4.54 0.00 -2.05
C ALA A 83 3.51 -0.92 -2.72
N GLN A 84 3.44 -2.16 -2.24
CA GLN A 84 2.49 -3.17 -2.66
C GLN A 84 1.87 -3.83 -1.43
N LEU A 85 0.56 -3.97 -1.44
CA LEU A 85 -0.19 -4.84 -0.54
C LEU A 85 -0.80 -5.96 -1.38
N LEU A 86 -0.28 -7.17 -1.23
CA LEU A 86 -0.80 -8.38 -1.86
C LEU A 86 -1.83 -9.03 -0.94
N PHE A 87 -2.97 -9.40 -1.49
CA PHE A 87 -4.03 -10.05 -0.74
C PHE A 87 -4.76 -11.10 -1.57
N GLU A 88 -5.38 -12.04 -0.89
CA GLU A 88 -6.27 -13.03 -1.47
C GLU A 88 -7.71 -12.74 -1.05
N THR A 89 -8.64 -12.79 -1.99
CA THR A 89 -10.07 -12.68 -1.67
C THR A 89 -10.70 -14.07 -1.72
N ASN A 90 -11.37 -14.46 -0.64
CA ASN A 90 -12.21 -15.65 -0.60
C ASN A 90 -13.67 -15.22 -0.39
N ARG A 91 -14.46 -15.30 -1.47
CA ARG A 91 -15.86 -14.82 -1.46
C ARG A 91 -16.80 -15.71 -0.67
N TRP A 92 -16.51 -17.00 -0.53
CA TRP A 92 -17.39 -17.93 0.19
C TRP A 92 -17.29 -17.74 1.69
N ASP A 93 -16.07 -17.56 2.19
CA ASP A 93 -15.83 -17.30 3.61
C ASP A 93 -16.00 -15.81 3.97
N ASN A 94 -16.25 -14.97 2.96
CA ASN A 94 -16.34 -13.53 3.05
C ASN A 94 -15.11 -12.87 3.70
N VAL A 95 -13.92 -13.31 3.27
CA VAL A 95 -12.61 -12.91 3.83
C VAL A 95 -11.70 -12.31 2.76
N MET A 96 -10.94 -11.29 3.14
CA MET A 96 -9.71 -10.92 2.42
C MET A 96 -8.48 -11.16 3.32
N HIS A 97 -7.52 -11.94 2.83
CA HIS A 97 -6.29 -12.29 3.52
C HIS A 97 -5.12 -11.46 3.00
N ILE A 98 -4.47 -10.67 3.84
CA ILE A 98 -3.22 -9.97 3.51
C ILE A 98 -2.08 -11.00 3.52
N THR A 99 -1.48 -11.20 2.35
CA THR A 99 -0.33 -12.09 2.16
C THR A 99 0.98 -11.32 2.33
N VAL A 100 1.07 -10.12 1.75
CA VAL A 100 2.28 -9.28 1.80
C VAL A 100 1.87 -7.81 1.94
N LEU A 101 2.63 -7.06 2.74
CA LEU A 101 2.65 -5.61 2.71
C LEU A 101 4.11 -5.17 2.70
N GLU A 102 4.55 -4.62 1.58
CA GLU A 102 5.94 -4.22 1.39
C GLU A 102 6.07 -2.83 0.79
N THR A 103 7.18 -2.18 1.16
CA THR A 103 7.64 -0.95 0.52
C THR A 103 8.96 -1.27 -0.18
N LEU A 104 9.02 -1.02 -1.48
CA LEU A 104 10.22 -1.17 -2.30
C LEU A 104 11.19 -0.02 -1.98
N GLY A 105 12.06 -0.27 -1.01
CA GLY A 105 12.93 0.76 -0.42
C GLY A 105 14.43 0.56 -0.64
N SER A 106 14.86 -0.30 -1.57
CA SER A 106 16.27 -0.70 -1.61
C SER A 106 17.25 0.43 -1.96
N GLU A 107 16.83 1.53 -2.60
CA GLU A 107 17.77 2.60 -3.02
C GLU A 107 17.22 4.05 -3.00
N SER A 108 16.52 4.50 -1.95
CA SER A 108 16.13 5.93 -1.91
C SER A 108 15.88 6.52 -0.52
N ARG A 109 15.96 7.86 -0.43
CA ARG A 109 15.46 8.63 0.75
C ARG A 109 13.99 8.36 1.02
N LEU A 110 13.23 7.89 0.03
CA LEU A 110 11.85 7.45 0.20
C LEU A 110 11.72 6.31 1.21
N ALA A 111 12.67 5.37 1.20
CA ALA A 111 12.73 4.31 2.20
C ALA A 111 12.88 4.91 3.59
N PHE A 112 13.67 5.98 3.77
CA PHE A 112 13.78 6.67 5.06
C PHE A 112 12.48 7.38 5.47
N TYR A 113 11.84 8.13 4.56
CA TYR A 113 10.56 8.81 4.84
C TYR A 113 9.42 7.83 5.13
N ASP A 114 9.35 6.74 4.36
CA ASP A 114 8.39 5.67 4.59
C ASP A 114 8.76 4.82 5.81
N PHE A 115 10.03 4.67 6.16
CA PHE A 115 10.44 3.97 7.37
C PHE A 115 10.15 4.79 8.64
N GLU A 116 10.21 6.13 8.60
CA GLU A 116 9.82 6.99 9.72
C GLU A 116 8.30 7.02 9.91
N ASN A 117 7.52 7.13 8.83
CA ASN A 117 6.09 7.43 8.92
C ASN A 117 5.16 6.35 8.33
N LEU A 118 5.68 5.32 7.67
CA LEU A 118 4.94 4.26 6.95
C LEU A 118 3.87 4.82 6.00
N GLY A 119 4.08 6.01 5.44
CA GLY A 119 3.07 6.77 4.70
C GLY A 119 2.48 6.00 3.51
N LEU A 120 3.31 5.33 2.72
CA LEU A 120 2.90 4.54 1.55
C LEU A 120 2.17 3.26 1.98
N ALA A 121 2.70 2.54 2.96
CA ALA A 121 2.03 1.37 3.53
C ALA A 121 0.64 1.72 4.11
N GLN A 122 0.52 2.88 4.75
CA GLN A 122 -0.76 3.39 5.25
C GLN A 122 -1.74 3.75 4.12
N LEU A 123 -1.26 4.32 3.01
CA LEU A 123 -2.09 4.57 1.83
C LEU A 123 -2.61 3.25 1.25
N ALA A 124 -1.76 2.23 1.13
CA ALA A 124 -2.15 0.90 0.67
C ALA A 124 -3.20 0.27 1.60
N LEU A 125 -2.95 0.25 2.91
CA LEU A 125 -3.87 -0.30 3.91
C LEU A 125 -5.21 0.43 3.93
N LYS A 126 -5.20 1.77 3.87
CA LYS A 126 -6.43 2.56 3.80
C LYS A 126 -7.26 2.20 2.58
N ALA A 127 -6.63 2.14 1.41
CA ALA A 127 -7.32 1.81 0.16
C ALA A 127 -7.83 0.36 0.17
N PHE A 128 -7.05 -0.58 0.68
CA PHE A 128 -7.44 -1.97 0.86
C PHE A 128 -8.67 -2.12 1.77
N LEU A 129 -8.69 -1.46 2.92
CA LEU A 129 -9.84 -1.52 3.84
C LEU A 129 -11.09 -0.89 3.24
N ASN A 130 -10.95 0.22 2.50
CA ASN A 130 -12.05 0.81 1.76
C ASN A 130 -12.55 -0.13 0.65
N LEU A 131 -11.64 -0.86 -0.01
CA LEU A 131 -11.99 -1.84 -1.01
C LEU A 131 -12.75 -3.02 -0.39
N ALA A 132 -12.25 -3.58 0.71
CA ALA A 132 -12.90 -4.66 1.46
C ALA A 132 -14.31 -4.25 1.90
N MET A 133 -14.49 -3.02 2.40
CA MET A 133 -15.79 -2.47 2.76
C MET A 133 -16.73 -2.36 1.55
N LYS A 134 -16.26 -1.84 0.41
CA LYS A 134 -17.06 -1.77 -0.82
C LYS A 134 -17.43 -3.14 -1.38
N ALA A 135 -16.58 -4.13 -1.15
CA ALA A 135 -16.77 -5.51 -1.59
C ALA A 135 -17.62 -6.34 -0.59
N ASP A 136 -18.16 -5.73 0.46
CA ASP A 136 -18.96 -6.36 1.53
C ASP A 136 -18.23 -7.51 2.25
N ILE A 137 -16.91 -7.38 2.38
CA ILE A 137 -16.07 -8.35 3.09
C ILE A 137 -16.33 -8.25 4.58
N GLY A 138 -16.60 -9.38 5.24
CA GLY A 138 -16.90 -9.43 6.67
C GLY A 138 -15.66 -9.46 7.56
N LEU A 139 -14.56 -10.04 7.05
CA LEU A 139 -13.31 -10.19 7.79
C LEU A 139 -12.10 -9.88 6.91
N VAL A 140 -11.16 -9.13 7.46
CA VAL A 140 -9.83 -8.99 6.89
C VAL A 140 -8.83 -9.59 7.86
N ASP A 141 -7.96 -10.47 7.39
CA ASP A 141 -6.91 -11.08 8.21
C ASP A 141 -5.56 -11.12 7.49
N GLY A 142 -4.55 -11.71 8.13
CA GLY A 142 -3.21 -11.80 7.58
C GLY A 142 -2.21 -12.39 8.55
N THR A 143 -1.07 -12.80 8.01
CA THR A 143 0.10 -13.20 8.82
C THR A 143 1.15 -12.11 8.74
N ILE A 144 1.71 -11.76 9.89
CA ILE A 144 2.86 -10.87 9.98
C ILE A 144 4.09 -11.67 10.42
N SER A 145 5.23 -11.37 9.81
CA SER A 145 6.53 -11.87 10.21
C SER A 145 7.49 -10.71 10.30
N SER A 146 8.21 -10.61 11.40
CA SER A 146 9.27 -9.61 11.59
C SER A 146 10.50 -10.29 12.15
N PHE A 147 11.56 -10.37 11.34
CA PHE A 147 12.83 -10.98 11.75
C PHE A 147 13.56 -10.18 12.85
N ASP A 148 13.20 -8.90 13.07
CA ASP A 148 13.73 -8.09 14.17
C ASP A 148 12.62 -7.37 15.00
N LYS A 149 12.99 -6.91 16.20
CA LYS A 149 12.06 -6.30 17.17
C LYS A 149 11.61 -4.88 16.80
N VAL A 150 12.42 -4.13 16.06
CA VAL A 150 12.10 -2.74 15.66
C VAL A 150 11.01 -2.74 14.61
N ASN A 151 11.13 -3.65 13.64
CA ASN A 151 10.13 -3.88 12.61
C ASN A 151 8.82 -4.40 13.22
N LEU A 152 8.86 -5.22 14.28
CA LEU A 152 7.66 -5.68 14.96
C LEU A 152 6.86 -4.55 15.62
N ALA A 153 7.53 -3.59 16.27
CA ALA A 153 6.88 -2.44 16.88
C ALA A 153 6.17 -1.57 15.83
N LYS A 154 6.79 -1.40 14.65
CA LYS A 154 6.23 -0.67 13.52
C LYS A 154 5.01 -1.37 12.91
N LEU A 155 5.11 -2.68 12.69
CA LEU A 155 3.98 -3.49 12.22
C LEU A 155 2.82 -3.42 13.22
N ARG A 156 3.09 -3.55 14.52
CA ARG A 156 2.07 -3.38 15.55
C ARG A 156 1.42 -2.00 15.47
N HIS A 157 2.23 -0.95 15.40
CA HIS A 157 1.73 0.43 15.33
C HIS A 157 0.79 0.64 14.14
N ILE A 158 1.20 0.24 12.93
CA ILE A 158 0.38 0.47 11.74
C ILE A 158 -0.91 -0.36 11.76
N PHE A 159 -0.84 -1.65 12.06
CA PHE A 159 -2.04 -2.50 12.05
C PHE A 159 -3.03 -2.10 13.15
N THR A 160 -2.57 -1.80 14.37
CA THR A 160 -3.44 -1.29 15.44
C THR A 160 -4.05 0.06 15.09
N LYS A 161 -3.29 0.98 14.48
CA LYS A 161 -3.83 2.27 13.99
C LYS A 161 -5.00 2.08 13.02
N PHE A 162 -4.95 1.03 12.21
CA PHE A 162 -6.02 0.68 11.26
C PHE A 162 -7.07 -0.28 11.85
N GLY A 163 -7.12 -0.44 13.17
CA GLY A 163 -8.16 -1.20 13.86
C GLY A 163 -8.00 -2.72 13.78
N PHE A 164 -6.83 -3.23 13.42
CA PHE A 164 -6.55 -4.66 13.50
C PHE A 164 -6.18 -5.06 14.93
N ASN A 165 -6.74 -6.20 15.34
CA ASN A 165 -6.25 -6.97 16.46
C ASN A 165 -5.01 -7.75 16.04
N MET A 166 -3.96 -7.68 16.85
CA MET A 166 -2.72 -8.41 16.60
C MET A 166 -2.50 -9.44 17.70
N LYS A 167 -2.32 -10.70 17.32
CA LYS A 167 -2.00 -11.80 18.23
C LYS A 167 -0.70 -12.45 17.81
N MET A 168 0.31 -12.38 18.68
CA MET A 168 1.57 -13.10 18.46
C MET A 168 1.32 -14.61 18.55
N THR A 169 1.77 -15.36 17.54
CA THR A 169 1.72 -16.82 17.51
C THR A 169 3.05 -17.41 17.93
N ASP A 170 4.16 -16.74 17.59
CA ASP A 170 5.48 -17.05 18.11
C ASP A 170 6.25 -15.74 18.43
N PRO A 171 6.31 -15.35 19.72
CA PRO A 171 7.03 -14.17 20.16
C PRO A 171 8.55 -14.24 19.95
N LYS A 172 9.14 -15.44 19.85
CA LYS A 172 10.60 -15.61 19.71
C LYS A 172 11.06 -15.30 18.29
N THR A 173 10.25 -15.68 17.31
CA THR A 173 10.53 -15.48 15.87
C THR A 173 9.82 -14.26 15.29
N GLY A 174 9.00 -13.56 16.09
CA GLY A 174 8.30 -12.34 15.65
C GLY A 174 7.11 -12.61 14.73
N ILE A 175 6.54 -13.82 14.77
CA ILE A 175 5.40 -14.23 13.96
C ILE A 175 4.11 -13.93 14.69
N GLY A 176 3.15 -13.33 14.00
CA GLY A 176 1.83 -13.04 14.52
C GLY A 176 0.74 -13.10 13.47
N LYS A 177 -0.50 -13.08 13.93
CA LYS A 177 -1.69 -12.93 13.10
C LYS A 177 -2.32 -11.58 13.35
N ILE A 178 -2.85 -10.99 12.29
CA ILE A 178 -3.67 -9.79 12.34
C ILE A 178 -5.09 -10.15 11.90
N SER A 179 -6.08 -9.52 12.51
CA SER A 179 -7.45 -9.62 12.03
C SER A 179 -8.25 -8.37 12.37
N ARG A 180 -9.19 -8.04 11.50
CA ARG A 180 -10.13 -6.95 11.66
C ARG A 180 -11.49 -7.37 11.12
N SER A 181 -12.50 -7.36 11.98
CA SER A 181 -13.88 -7.44 11.51
C SER A 181 -14.25 -6.13 10.81
N MET A 182 -14.94 -6.24 9.70
CA MET A 182 -15.38 -5.11 8.90
C MET A 182 -16.79 -4.64 9.27
N GLN A 183 -17.52 -5.43 10.07
CA GLN A 183 -18.83 -5.07 10.60
C GLN A 183 -18.66 -4.10 11.77
N SER A 184 -19.35 -2.97 11.68
CA SER A 184 -19.53 -1.97 12.75
C SER A 184 -20.71 -2.32 13.64
#